data_AF-A1ZTQ9-F1
#
_entry.id   AF-A1ZTQ9-F1
#
_cell.length_a   1.000
_cell.length_b   1.000
_cell.length_c   1.000
_cell.angle_alpha   90.00
_cell.angle_beta   90.00
_cell.angle_gamma   90.00
#
_symmetry.space_group_name_H-M   'P 1'
#
loop_
_entity.id
_entity.type
_entity.pdbx_description
1 polymer ?
#
loop_
_entity_poly.entity_id
_entity_poly.type
_entity_poly.pdbx_seq_one_letter_code
_entity_poly.pdbx_strand_id
1 'polypeptide(L)'
;MQIKRLYVRYFDIDWNPYRKEAQPIAELKWQTQNIPIPHLVPTVFITNRTLLNISYNQLEKLGNNIANKILEKSKNLRNVTIREVQLDCDWSGKTQKRFFKLIEILREQVKGNGIKTLSATIRLHQLKYYKKTGVPPVDRGMLMFYNMGSLDGKNTNNSILDLQIAQQYLGKSKKYPLQLDVALPIYQWGVLIRRGRVIKLLNSLKNNTFVNTRFFRQKQKQVFEVIKSTYLNGVYLYKGDLIRLEQVSAHNLQQAAKLLRRYIVSNQLYITLYHLDEKNLKNYEPKELKSIFYSF
;
A
#
# COMPACT_ATOMS: atom_id res chain seq x y z
N MET A 1 -8.37 13.23 16.63
CA MET A 1 -7.09 12.71 16.09
C MET A 1 -6.69 13.66 14.99
N GLN A 2 -5.51 14.28 15.06
CA GLN A 2 -5.05 15.18 14.01
C GLN A 2 -4.10 14.42 13.10
N ILE A 3 -4.46 14.25 11.83
CA ILE A 3 -3.58 13.63 10.82
C ILE A 3 -2.42 14.60 10.59
N LYS A 4 -1.21 14.16 10.91
CA LYS A 4 0.00 15.00 10.79
C LYS A 4 0.68 14.84 9.45
N ARG A 5 0.53 13.69 8.78
CA ARG A 5 1.26 13.32 7.56
C ARG A 5 0.33 12.65 6.56
N LEU A 6 0.51 12.99 5.29
CA LEU A 6 -0.21 12.40 4.17
C LEU A 6 0.77 11.79 3.17
N TYR A 7 0.69 10.47 2.98
CA TYR A 7 1.41 9.76 1.91
C TYR A 7 0.54 9.80 0.65
N VAL A 8 1.03 10.42 -0.42
CA VAL A 8 0.27 10.60 -1.66
C VAL A 8 0.99 9.94 -2.82
N ARG A 9 0.33 9.00 -3.48
CA ARG A 9 0.83 8.41 -4.72
C ARG A 9 0.83 9.46 -5.83
N TYR A 10 2.01 9.89 -6.22
CA TYR A 10 2.20 10.95 -7.21
C TYR A 10 2.15 10.43 -8.64
N PHE A 11 2.79 9.30 -8.89
CA PHE A 11 2.81 8.61 -10.18
C PHE A 11 3.46 7.25 -9.97
N ASP A 12 3.33 6.42 -10.99
CA ASP A 12 4.06 5.17 -11.09
C ASP A 12 5.15 5.29 -12.12
N ILE A 13 6.15 4.44 -12.02
CA ILE A 13 7.17 4.23 -13.03
C ILE A 13 7.01 2.83 -13.57
N ASP A 14 6.94 2.76 -14.90
CA ASP A 14 6.78 1.51 -15.60
C ASP A 14 7.65 1.37 -16.84
N TRP A 15 7.95 0.13 -17.23
CA TRP A 15 8.76 -0.17 -18.40
C TRP A 15 7.95 -0.05 -19.69
N ASN A 16 8.41 0.80 -20.59
CA ASN A 16 7.91 0.84 -21.95
C ASN A 16 8.75 -0.10 -22.85
N PRO A 17 8.22 -1.25 -23.31
CA PRO A 17 8.99 -2.20 -24.09
C PRO A 17 9.33 -1.69 -25.50
N TYR A 18 8.53 -0.77 -26.05
CA TYR A 18 8.75 -0.21 -27.39
C TYR A 18 9.88 0.82 -27.38
N ARG A 19 9.86 1.72 -26.39
CA ARG A 19 10.89 2.76 -26.23
C ARG A 19 12.13 2.29 -25.48
N LYS A 20 12.06 1.11 -24.86
CA LYS A 20 13.11 0.54 -23.99
C LYS A 20 13.54 1.52 -22.90
N GLU A 21 12.57 2.18 -22.28
CA GLU A 21 12.81 3.15 -21.21
C GLU A 21 11.74 3.06 -20.12
N ALA A 22 12.12 3.51 -18.92
CA ALA A 22 11.18 3.70 -17.82
C ALA A 22 10.44 5.03 -17.99
N GLN A 23 9.11 5.01 -17.86
CA GLN A 23 8.28 6.20 -18.03
C GLN A 23 7.27 6.36 -16.89
N PRO A 24 6.87 7.60 -16.55
CA PRO A 24 5.77 7.82 -15.62
C PRO A 24 4.44 7.37 -16.22
N ILE A 25 3.62 6.70 -15.41
CA ILE A 25 2.23 6.37 -15.71
C ILE A 25 1.35 6.70 -14.49
N ALA A 26 0.03 6.63 -14.67
CA ALA A 26 -0.95 6.84 -13.58
C ALA A 26 -0.70 8.11 -12.76
N GLU A 27 -0.34 9.21 -13.43
CA GLU A 27 0.02 10.44 -12.75
C GLU A 27 -1.15 11.07 -11.98
N LEU A 28 -0.86 11.52 -10.77
CA LEU A 28 -1.77 12.29 -9.93
C LEU A 28 -2.16 13.59 -10.63
N LYS A 29 -3.47 13.88 -10.57
CA LYS A 29 -4.07 15.16 -10.94
C LYS A 29 -4.67 15.78 -9.68
N TRP A 30 -4.11 16.90 -9.24
CA TRP A 30 -4.64 17.66 -8.12
C TRP A 30 -6.00 18.24 -8.47
N GLN A 31 -7.02 17.95 -7.66
CA GLN A 31 -8.32 18.64 -7.72
C GLN A 31 -8.30 19.96 -6.94
N THR A 32 -7.44 20.03 -5.92
CA THR A 32 -7.18 21.23 -5.12
C THR A 32 -5.68 21.29 -4.78
N GLN A 33 -5.16 22.51 -4.67
CA GLN A 33 -3.80 22.80 -4.25
C GLN A 33 -3.72 23.19 -2.77
N ASN A 34 -4.87 23.36 -2.11
CA ASN A 34 -4.97 23.64 -0.70
C ASN A 34 -5.19 22.33 0.07
N ILE A 35 -4.12 21.74 0.57
CA ILE A 35 -4.16 20.44 1.25
C ILE A 35 -4.26 20.66 2.76
N PRO A 36 -5.27 20.13 3.46
CA PRO A 36 -5.49 20.44 4.88
C PRO A 36 -4.46 19.81 5.83
N ILE A 37 -3.48 19.07 5.31
CA ILE A 37 -2.45 18.37 6.08
C ILE A 37 -1.07 18.97 5.75
N PRO A 38 -0.33 19.48 6.75
CA PRO A 38 0.86 20.29 6.51
C PRO A 38 2.09 19.48 6.06
N HIS A 39 2.16 18.18 6.34
CA HIS A 39 3.27 17.34 5.91
C HIS A 39 2.82 16.35 4.85
N LEU A 40 3.40 16.47 3.67
CA LEU A 40 3.10 15.62 2.52
C LEU A 40 4.34 14.80 2.17
N VAL A 41 4.12 13.51 1.91
CA VAL A 41 5.15 12.57 1.47
C VAL A 41 4.78 12.07 0.07
N PRO A 42 5.42 12.58 -1.00
CA PRO A 42 5.26 12.06 -2.34
C PRO A 42 5.68 10.59 -2.36
N THR A 43 4.81 9.73 -2.85
CA THR A 43 5.05 8.30 -2.99
C THR A 43 5.10 7.96 -4.47
N VAL A 44 6.19 7.32 -4.90
CA VAL A 44 6.39 6.89 -6.29
C VAL A 44 6.42 5.37 -6.32
N PHE A 45 5.47 4.77 -7.04
CA PHE A 45 5.45 3.32 -7.21
C PHE A 45 6.35 2.93 -8.39
N ILE A 46 7.22 1.95 -8.21
CA ILE A 46 8.11 1.46 -9.27
C ILE A 46 7.82 -0.02 -9.49
N THR A 47 7.38 -0.36 -10.70
CA THR A 47 7.12 -1.75 -11.03
C THR A 47 8.43 -2.55 -11.00
N ASN A 48 8.39 -3.76 -10.45
CA ASN A 48 9.57 -4.63 -10.43
C ASN A 48 10.05 -4.97 -11.86
N ARG A 49 9.14 -4.98 -12.85
CA ARG A 49 9.49 -5.15 -14.27
C ARG A 49 10.34 -4.00 -14.81
N THR A 50 10.15 -2.77 -14.35
CA THR A 50 11.05 -1.65 -14.68
C THR A 50 12.47 -1.98 -14.26
N LEU A 51 12.64 -2.41 -13.01
CA LEU A 51 13.96 -2.73 -12.49
C LEU A 51 14.58 -3.97 -13.15
N LEU A 52 13.78 -4.90 -13.65
CA LEU A 52 14.32 -6.05 -14.40
C LEU A 52 14.91 -5.65 -15.75
N ASN A 53 14.33 -4.66 -16.42
CA ASN A 53 14.67 -4.31 -17.79
C ASN A 53 15.62 -3.10 -17.92
N ILE A 54 15.58 -2.17 -16.95
CA ILE A 54 16.42 -0.96 -17.00
C ILE A 54 17.91 -1.31 -16.87
N SER A 55 18.74 -0.69 -17.72
CA SER A 55 20.19 -0.81 -17.64
C SER A 55 20.77 0.18 -16.62
N TYR A 56 21.98 -0.09 -16.13
CA TYR A 56 22.63 0.75 -15.11
C TYR A 56 22.88 2.19 -15.58
N ASN A 57 23.22 2.39 -16.87
CA ASN A 57 23.41 3.72 -17.45
C ASN A 57 22.10 4.54 -17.55
N GLN A 58 20.93 3.89 -17.51
CA GLN A 58 19.64 4.57 -17.53
C GLN A 58 19.18 5.02 -16.13
N LEU A 59 19.80 4.51 -15.05
CA LEU A 59 19.38 4.81 -13.68
C LEU A 59 19.59 6.30 -13.31
N GLU A 60 20.67 6.91 -13.80
CA GLU A 60 20.95 8.34 -13.60
C GLU A 60 19.79 9.19 -14.16
N LYS A 61 19.46 8.97 -15.43
CA LYS A 61 18.33 9.63 -16.12
C LYS A 61 17.01 9.37 -15.39
N LEU A 62 16.75 8.14 -14.95
CA LEU A 62 15.52 7.80 -14.22
C LEU A 62 15.45 8.53 -12.88
N GLY A 63 16.52 8.57 -12.09
CA GLY A 63 16.57 9.28 -10.82
C GLY A 63 16.29 10.77 -10.99
N ASN A 64 16.92 11.41 -11.98
CA ASN A 64 16.68 12.81 -12.32
C ASN A 64 15.23 13.06 -12.73
N ASN A 65 14.68 12.19 -13.58
CA ASN A 65 13.29 12.30 -14.03
C ASN A 65 12.30 12.15 -12.86
N ILE A 66 12.53 11.21 -11.95
CA ILE A 66 11.69 11.04 -10.76
C ILE A 66 11.74 12.29 -9.89
N ALA A 67 12.95 12.81 -9.59
CA ALA A 67 13.13 14.02 -8.79
C ALA A 67 12.40 15.22 -9.42
N ASN A 68 12.66 15.50 -10.70
CA ASN A 68 12.02 16.60 -11.43
C ASN A 68 10.50 16.48 -11.43
N LYS A 69 9.97 15.27 -11.64
CA LYS A 69 8.52 15.03 -11.65
C LYS A 69 7.89 15.24 -10.26
N ILE A 70 8.57 14.86 -9.19
CA ILE A 70 8.13 15.13 -7.81
C ILE A 70 8.05 16.65 -7.57
N LEU A 71 9.07 17.40 -7.99
CA LEU A 71 9.10 18.86 -7.83
C LEU A 71 8.02 19.53 -8.68
N GLU A 72 7.85 19.11 -9.94
CA GLU A 72 6.79 19.56 -10.85
C GLU A 72 5.40 19.41 -10.21
N LYS A 73 5.09 18.21 -9.71
CA LYS A 73 3.80 17.90 -9.07
C LYS A 73 3.59 18.64 -7.75
N SER A 74 4.65 19.15 -7.14
CA SER A 74 4.60 19.86 -5.86
C SER A 74 4.64 21.38 -5.99
N LYS A 75 5.00 21.91 -7.17
CA LYS A 75 5.29 23.34 -7.40
C LYS A 75 4.18 24.30 -6.92
N ASN A 76 2.92 23.89 -7.04
CA ASN A 76 1.78 24.75 -6.73
C ASN A 76 1.17 24.51 -5.34
N LEU A 77 1.73 23.60 -4.54
CA LEU A 77 1.23 23.32 -3.19
C LEU A 77 1.77 24.37 -2.22
N ARG A 78 0.90 25.27 -1.74
CA ARG A 78 1.32 26.47 -0.99
C ARG A 78 1.47 26.24 0.52
N ASN A 79 0.73 25.27 1.06
CA ASN A 79 0.57 25.09 2.51
C ASN A 79 1.07 23.72 3.01
N VAL A 80 1.91 23.05 2.21
CA VAL A 80 2.51 21.76 2.57
C VAL A 80 4.01 21.85 2.60
N THR A 81 4.62 21.11 3.52
CA THR A 81 6.06 20.89 3.59
C THR A 81 6.36 19.47 3.13
N ILE A 82 7.26 19.34 2.16
CA ILE A 82 7.78 18.06 1.69
C ILE A 82 9.22 17.92 2.20
N ARG A 83 9.42 17.02 3.16
CA ARG A 83 10.76 16.69 3.70
C ARG A 83 11.16 15.24 3.45
N GLU A 84 10.21 14.43 2.99
CA GLU A 84 10.35 13.00 2.78
C GLU A 84 9.77 12.64 1.41
N VAL A 85 10.43 11.72 0.71
CA VAL A 85 9.90 11.02 -0.47
C VAL A 85 9.90 9.52 -0.18
N GLN A 86 8.79 8.86 -0.51
CA GLN A 86 8.66 7.41 -0.37
C GLN A 86 8.74 6.71 -1.74
N LEU A 87 9.52 5.64 -1.79
CA LEU A 87 9.56 4.74 -2.94
C LEU A 87 8.81 3.45 -2.61
N ASP A 88 7.77 3.14 -3.39
CA ASP A 88 7.03 1.89 -3.27
C ASP A 88 7.51 0.91 -4.35
N CYS A 89 8.21 -0.15 -3.94
CA CYS A 89 8.70 -1.14 -4.87
C CYS A 89 8.73 -2.53 -4.24
N ASP A 90 8.13 -3.50 -4.93
CA ASP A 90 8.25 -4.91 -4.58
C ASP A 90 9.54 -5.50 -5.19
N TRP A 91 10.70 -4.97 -4.77
CA TRP A 91 11.99 -5.43 -5.28
C TRP A 91 12.28 -6.86 -4.81
N SER A 92 13.08 -7.56 -5.61
CA SER A 92 13.51 -8.94 -5.39
C SER A 92 15.04 -9.00 -5.33
N GLY A 93 15.61 -10.16 -5.02
CA GLY A 93 17.06 -10.35 -5.10
C GLY A 93 17.63 -10.04 -6.50
N LYS A 94 16.87 -10.25 -7.57
CA LYS A 94 17.29 -9.94 -8.96
C LYS A 94 17.31 -8.44 -9.26
N THR A 95 16.48 -7.66 -8.58
CA THR A 95 16.29 -6.21 -8.85
C THR A 95 16.85 -5.32 -7.75
N GLN A 96 17.27 -5.90 -6.63
CA GLN A 96 17.83 -5.23 -5.46
C GLN A 96 18.91 -4.20 -5.84
N LYS A 97 19.96 -4.63 -6.55
CA LYS A 97 21.10 -3.75 -6.85
C LYS A 97 20.69 -2.50 -7.65
N ARG A 98 19.76 -2.64 -8.60
CA ARG A 98 19.25 -1.52 -9.39
C ARG A 98 18.35 -0.61 -8.57
N PHE A 99 17.49 -1.18 -7.73
CA PHE A 99 16.64 -0.39 -6.83
C PHE A 99 17.48 0.43 -5.85
N PHE A 100 18.51 -0.17 -5.25
CA PHE A 100 19.35 0.49 -4.25
C PHE A 100 20.18 1.60 -4.90
N LYS A 101 20.73 1.34 -6.09
CA LYS A 101 21.42 2.38 -6.84
C LYS A 101 20.50 3.54 -7.23
N LEU A 102 19.25 3.25 -7.59
CA LEU A 102 18.25 4.29 -7.88
C LEU A 102 17.91 5.14 -6.64
N ILE A 103 17.82 4.52 -5.45
CA ILE A 103 17.63 5.24 -4.18
C ILE A 103 18.79 6.20 -3.92
N GLU A 104 20.03 5.76 -4.09
CA GLU A 104 21.22 6.59 -3.91
C GLU A 104 21.23 7.79 -4.88
N ILE A 105 20.95 7.54 -6.16
CA ILE A 105 20.85 8.61 -7.17
C ILE A 105 19.76 9.60 -6.76
N LEU A 106 18.55 9.12 -6.45
CA LEU A 106 17.43 9.98 -6.08
C LEU A 106 17.77 10.83 -4.85
N ARG A 107 18.47 10.26 -3.87
CA ARG A 107 18.90 10.97 -2.65
C ARG A 107 19.67 12.23 -2.99
N GLU A 108 20.66 12.12 -3.88
CA GLU A 108 21.48 13.28 -4.29
C GLU A 108 20.64 14.31 -5.04
N GLN A 109 19.73 13.86 -5.93
CA GLN A 109 18.90 14.77 -6.74
C GLN A 109 17.87 15.56 -5.92
N VAL A 110 17.35 14.98 -4.83
CA VAL A 110 16.33 15.66 -4.01
C VAL A 110 16.93 16.48 -2.87
N LYS A 111 18.19 16.23 -2.48
CA LYS A 111 18.84 16.88 -1.32
C LYS A 111 18.87 18.41 -1.42
N GLY A 112 19.15 18.95 -2.60
CA GLY A 112 19.15 20.40 -2.86
C GLY A 112 17.77 21.07 -2.74
N ASN A 113 16.69 20.29 -2.73
CA ASN A 113 15.31 20.76 -2.70
C ASN A 113 14.67 20.71 -1.29
N GLY A 114 15.49 20.58 -0.24
CA GLY A 114 15.02 20.52 1.15
C GLY A 114 14.41 19.16 1.56
N ILE A 115 14.42 18.18 0.67
CA ILE A 115 14.01 16.80 0.94
C ILE A 115 15.18 16.09 1.61
N LYS A 116 15.00 15.76 2.90
CA LYS A 116 16.08 15.21 3.76
C LYS A 116 15.94 13.72 4.03
N THR A 117 14.78 13.15 3.73
CA THR A 117 14.44 11.77 4.09
C THR A 117 13.98 11.03 2.85
N LEU A 118 14.52 9.85 2.63
CA LEU A 118 13.92 8.85 1.76
C LEU A 118 13.34 7.74 2.62
N SER A 119 12.16 7.26 2.25
CA SER A 119 11.60 6.03 2.80
C SER A 119 11.27 5.04 1.70
N ALA A 120 11.17 3.76 2.04
CA ALA A 120 10.72 2.74 1.12
C ALA A 120 9.63 1.88 1.76
N THR A 121 8.65 1.44 0.96
CA THR A 121 7.69 0.43 1.43
C THR A 121 8.42 -0.90 1.61
N ILE A 122 8.07 -1.65 2.66
CA ILE A 122 8.66 -2.96 2.97
C ILE A 122 7.54 -3.99 3.02
N ARG A 123 7.63 -5.03 2.21
CA ARG A 123 6.72 -6.19 2.23
C ARG A 123 7.13 -7.16 3.35
N LEU A 124 6.16 -7.92 3.87
CA LEU A 124 6.43 -8.97 4.88
C LEU A 124 7.51 -9.98 4.45
N HIS A 125 7.56 -10.35 3.18
CA HIS A 125 8.58 -11.29 2.71
C HIS A 125 9.97 -10.63 2.60
N GLN A 126 10.06 -9.34 2.23
CA GLN A 126 11.31 -8.57 2.24
C GLN A 126 11.82 -8.39 3.67
N LEU A 127 10.90 -8.19 4.63
CA LEU A 127 11.22 -8.17 6.05
C LEU A 127 11.78 -9.53 6.52
N LYS A 128 11.09 -10.64 6.23
CA LYS A 128 11.49 -12.00 6.64
C LYS A 128 12.83 -12.42 6.02
N TYR A 129 13.04 -12.10 4.75
CA TYR A 129 14.19 -12.57 3.96
C TYR A 129 15.18 -11.47 3.61
N TYR A 130 15.30 -10.44 4.45
CA TYR A 130 16.15 -9.27 4.19
C TYR A 130 17.63 -9.59 3.91
N LYS A 131 18.15 -10.71 4.43
CA LYS A 131 19.51 -11.17 4.11
C LYS A 131 19.67 -11.57 2.63
N LYS A 132 18.57 -11.95 1.97
CA LYS A 132 18.55 -12.33 0.54
C LYS A 132 18.09 -11.16 -0.33
N THR A 133 17.08 -10.40 0.11
CA THR A 133 16.52 -9.28 -0.66
C THR A 133 17.26 -7.97 -0.44
N GLY A 134 18.15 -7.91 0.56
CA GLY A 134 18.79 -6.68 1.01
C GLY A 134 17.87 -5.79 1.84
N VAL A 135 18.48 -4.75 2.38
CA VAL A 135 17.82 -3.66 3.12
C VAL A 135 18.06 -2.38 2.31
N PRO A 136 17.00 -1.66 1.91
CA PRO A 136 17.16 -0.50 1.04
C PRO A 136 17.94 0.62 1.75
N PRO A 137 18.82 1.37 1.05
CA PRO A 137 19.62 2.46 1.61
C PRO A 137 18.78 3.76 1.81
N VAL A 138 17.65 3.61 2.49
CA VAL A 138 16.71 4.67 2.88
C VAL A 138 16.83 4.96 4.37
N ASP A 139 16.26 6.07 4.82
CA ASP A 139 16.31 6.47 6.22
C ASP A 139 15.30 5.70 7.08
N ARG A 140 14.15 5.32 6.49
CA ARG A 140 13.05 4.58 7.15
C ARG A 140 12.34 3.62 6.21
N GLY A 141 11.83 2.52 6.74
CA GLY A 141 10.97 1.59 6.01
C GLY A 141 9.52 1.71 6.44
N MET A 142 8.56 1.69 5.51
CA MET A 142 7.13 1.61 5.80
C MET A 142 6.66 0.16 5.63
N LEU A 143 6.50 -0.58 6.73
CA LEU A 143 6.00 -1.96 6.69
C LEU A 143 4.54 -1.97 6.22
N MET A 144 4.30 -2.52 5.04
CA MET A 144 2.95 -2.72 4.51
C MET A 144 2.33 -3.94 5.17
N PHE A 145 1.60 -3.72 6.27
CA PHE A 145 1.04 -4.78 7.09
C PHE A 145 -0.35 -5.20 6.62
N TYR A 146 -0.44 -5.59 5.35
CA TYR A 146 -1.66 -6.02 4.67
C TYR A 146 -1.33 -6.84 3.40
N ASN A 147 -2.35 -7.35 2.72
CA ASN A 147 -2.24 -8.20 1.52
C ASN A 147 -1.43 -9.48 1.80
N MET A 148 -1.87 -10.26 2.79
CA MET A 148 -1.11 -11.39 3.32
C MET A 148 -1.62 -12.75 2.84
N GLY A 149 -2.94 -12.90 2.67
CA GLY A 149 -3.56 -14.18 2.33
C GLY A 149 -3.66 -14.40 0.82
N SER A 150 -3.74 -15.67 0.40
CA SER A 150 -4.00 -15.98 -1.00
C SER A 150 -5.46 -15.71 -1.35
N LEU A 151 -5.69 -14.99 -2.46
CA LEU A 151 -7.05 -14.68 -2.93
C LEU A 151 -7.87 -15.95 -3.23
N ASP A 152 -7.20 -16.97 -3.77
CA ASP A 152 -7.77 -18.24 -4.22
C ASP A 152 -7.76 -19.35 -3.15
N GLY A 153 -7.25 -19.06 -1.95
CA GLY A 153 -7.14 -20.06 -0.89
C GLY A 153 -8.52 -20.55 -0.45
N LYS A 154 -8.74 -21.87 -0.53
CA LYS A 154 -10.00 -22.52 -0.10
C LYS A 154 -10.37 -22.20 1.36
N ASN A 155 -9.37 -21.91 2.19
CA ASN A 155 -9.53 -21.56 3.62
C ASN A 155 -9.23 -20.07 3.92
N THR A 156 -9.05 -19.23 2.90
CA THR A 156 -8.84 -17.79 3.13
C THR A 156 -10.15 -17.13 3.49
N ASN A 157 -10.26 -16.67 4.73
CA ASN A 157 -11.40 -15.85 5.18
C ASN A 157 -11.18 -14.36 4.88
N ASN A 158 -9.93 -13.90 4.94
CA ASN A 158 -9.57 -12.51 4.69
C ASN A 158 -8.11 -12.46 4.19
N SER A 159 -7.92 -12.01 2.95
CA SER A 159 -6.59 -11.86 2.36
C SER A 159 -5.94 -10.50 2.67
N ILE A 160 -6.73 -9.53 3.12
CA ILE A 160 -6.25 -8.19 3.49
C ILE A 160 -5.37 -8.26 4.74
N LEU A 161 -5.87 -8.88 5.82
CA LEU A 161 -5.14 -8.99 7.08
C LEU A 161 -5.42 -10.34 7.75
N ASP A 162 -4.35 -11.12 7.94
CA ASP A 162 -4.37 -12.39 8.67
C ASP A 162 -3.21 -12.42 9.66
N LEU A 163 -3.51 -12.38 10.95
CA LEU A 163 -2.51 -12.30 12.01
C LEU A 163 -1.76 -13.62 12.23
N GLN A 164 -2.32 -14.76 11.83
CA GLN A 164 -1.63 -16.05 11.89
C GLN A 164 -0.57 -16.10 10.79
N ILE A 165 -0.94 -15.69 9.58
CA ILE A 165 0.01 -15.55 8.46
C ILE A 165 1.09 -14.52 8.81
N ALA A 166 0.70 -13.35 9.33
CA ALA A 166 1.65 -12.29 9.70
C ALA A 166 2.75 -12.79 10.65
N GLN A 167 2.39 -13.57 11.68
CA GLN A 167 3.34 -14.13 12.64
C GLN A 167 4.38 -15.05 12.00
N GLN A 168 4.06 -15.70 10.88
CA GLN A 168 5.04 -16.52 10.14
C GLN A 168 6.12 -15.68 9.44
N TYR A 169 5.85 -14.38 9.22
CA TYR A 169 6.79 -13.43 8.64
C TYR A 169 7.54 -12.61 9.70
N LEU A 170 6.87 -12.31 10.81
CA LEU A 170 7.46 -11.70 11.99
C LEU A 170 8.25 -12.77 12.76
N GLY A 171 9.44 -13.10 12.27
CA GLY A 171 10.28 -14.17 12.84
C GLY A 171 10.62 -13.95 14.32
N LYS A 172 10.92 -15.04 15.04
CA LYS A 172 11.09 -15.06 16.50
C LYS A 172 12.31 -14.29 17.07
N SER A 173 13.30 -13.86 16.27
CA SER A 173 14.59 -13.44 16.86
C SER A 173 15.54 -12.53 16.05
N LYS A 174 15.14 -11.93 14.92
CA LYS A 174 16.05 -11.04 14.16
C LYS A 174 15.46 -9.66 13.96
N LYS A 175 16.07 -8.67 14.62
CA LYS A 175 15.75 -7.25 14.44
C LYS A 175 16.10 -6.86 13.01
N TYR A 176 15.11 -6.41 12.26
CA TYR A 176 15.35 -5.80 10.95
C TYR A 176 16.21 -4.54 11.15
N PRO A 177 17.27 -4.33 10.37
CA PRO A 177 18.27 -3.30 10.70
C PRO A 177 17.81 -1.87 10.40
N LEU A 178 16.79 -1.70 9.57
CA LEU A 178 16.21 -0.40 9.23
C LEU A 178 15.04 -0.07 10.17
N GLN A 179 14.93 1.18 10.61
CA GLN A 179 13.79 1.64 11.41
C GLN A 179 12.49 1.52 10.62
N LEU A 180 11.45 1.00 11.25
CA LEU A 180 10.16 0.73 10.61
C LEU A 180 9.05 1.65 11.13
N ASP A 181 8.32 2.20 10.18
CA ASP A 181 6.95 2.70 10.30
C ASP A 181 5.96 1.61 9.85
N VAL A 182 4.67 1.81 10.10
CA VAL A 182 3.63 0.82 9.81
C VAL A 182 2.51 1.41 8.99
N ALA A 183 2.12 0.71 7.92
CA ALA A 183 0.87 0.96 7.22
C ALA A 183 -0.15 -0.14 7.54
N LEU A 184 -1.30 0.24 8.11
CA LEU A 184 -2.38 -0.65 8.51
C LEU A 184 -3.60 -0.54 7.56
N PRO A 185 -4.25 -1.66 7.19
CA PRO A 185 -5.35 -1.69 6.24
C PRO A 185 -6.70 -1.25 6.86
N ILE A 186 -7.28 -0.15 6.38
CA ILE A 186 -8.65 0.28 6.70
C ILE A 186 -9.65 0.06 5.55
N TYR A 187 -9.20 -0.48 4.42
CA TYR A 187 -10.05 -0.73 3.25
C TYR A 187 -10.73 -2.10 3.31
N GLN A 188 -11.69 -2.28 2.40
CA GLN A 188 -12.39 -3.54 2.16
C GLN A 188 -12.52 -3.80 0.66
N TRP A 189 -12.71 -5.05 0.28
CA TRP A 189 -13.02 -5.46 -1.09
C TRP A 189 -13.90 -6.70 -1.14
N GLY A 190 -14.43 -7.00 -2.32
CA GLY A 190 -15.10 -8.27 -2.60
C GLY A 190 -14.23 -9.13 -3.51
N VAL A 191 -13.98 -10.37 -3.12
CA VAL A 191 -13.36 -11.36 -4.01
C VAL A 191 -14.47 -12.01 -4.83
N LEU A 192 -14.56 -11.67 -6.12
CA LEU A 192 -15.50 -12.29 -7.05
C LEU A 192 -15.00 -13.69 -7.42
N ILE A 193 -15.83 -14.68 -7.15
CA ILE A 193 -15.56 -16.09 -7.39
C ILE A 193 -16.62 -16.64 -8.33
N ARG A 194 -16.18 -17.19 -9.46
CA ARG A 194 -17.05 -17.82 -10.47
C ARG A 194 -16.59 -19.25 -10.71
N ARG A 195 -17.51 -20.21 -10.57
CA ARG A 195 -17.21 -21.65 -10.75
C ARG A 195 -15.96 -22.08 -9.96
N GLY A 196 -15.83 -21.59 -8.72
CA GLY A 196 -14.71 -21.90 -7.82
C GLY A 196 -13.39 -21.19 -8.12
N ARG A 197 -13.34 -20.25 -9.08
CA ARG A 197 -12.13 -19.49 -9.42
C ARG A 197 -12.28 -18.01 -9.09
N VAL A 198 -11.24 -17.41 -8.55
CA VAL A 198 -11.18 -15.95 -8.37
C VAL A 198 -11.09 -15.28 -9.73
N ILE A 199 -12.02 -14.37 -9.99
CA ILE A 199 -12.10 -13.63 -11.25
C ILE A 199 -11.55 -12.22 -11.09
N LYS A 200 -11.95 -11.52 -10.02
CA LYS A 200 -11.62 -10.11 -9.84
C LYS A 200 -11.79 -9.65 -8.39
N LEU A 201 -11.04 -8.62 -8.02
CA LEU A 201 -11.28 -7.84 -6.81
C LEU A 201 -12.25 -6.69 -7.12
N LEU A 202 -13.33 -6.65 -6.35
CA LEU A 202 -14.34 -5.60 -6.38
C LEU A 202 -13.96 -4.57 -5.31
N ASN A 203 -13.32 -3.48 -5.75
CA ASN A 203 -12.91 -2.40 -4.86
C ASN A 203 -14.08 -1.43 -4.60
N SER A 204 -13.92 -0.57 -3.59
CA SER A 204 -14.85 0.52 -3.29
C SER A 204 -16.28 0.07 -2.98
N LEU A 205 -16.42 -1.09 -2.32
CA LEU A 205 -17.71 -1.57 -1.83
C LEU A 205 -18.20 -0.68 -0.68
N LYS A 206 -19.50 -0.41 -0.66
CA LYS A 206 -20.18 0.28 0.44
C LYS A 206 -20.65 -0.76 1.45
N ASN A 207 -20.84 -0.36 2.72
CA ASN A 207 -21.34 -1.26 3.76
C ASN A 207 -22.70 -1.87 3.42
N ASN A 208 -23.52 -1.14 2.68
CA ASN A 208 -24.82 -1.61 2.23
C ASN A 208 -24.83 -2.23 0.83
N THR A 209 -23.67 -2.56 0.23
CA THR A 209 -23.63 -3.06 -1.15
C THR A 209 -24.49 -4.32 -1.36
N PHE A 210 -24.55 -5.22 -0.39
CA PHE A 210 -25.25 -6.50 -0.53
C PHE A 210 -26.62 -6.55 0.16
N VAL A 211 -27.19 -5.40 0.56
CA VAL A 211 -28.50 -5.37 1.25
C VAL A 211 -29.67 -5.63 0.31
N ASN A 212 -29.49 -5.44 -1.00
CA ASN A 212 -30.56 -5.65 -1.97
C ASN A 212 -30.78 -7.16 -2.21
N THR A 213 -31.75 -7.71 -1.49
CA THR A 213 -32.12 -9.13 -1.53
C THR A 213 -32.70 -9.58 -2.87
N ARG A 214 -33.01 -8.66 -3.80
CA ARG A 214 -33.38 -8.99 -5.19
C ARG A 214 -32.20 -9.54 -6.00
N PHE A 215 -30.98 -9.12 -5.65
CA PHE A 215 -29.77 -9.47 -6.40
C PHE A 215 -28.80 -10.33 -5.60
N PHE A 216 -28.79 -10.19 -4.27
CA PHE A 216 -27.83 -10.85 -3.39
C PHE A 216 -28.50 -11.66 -2.30
N ARG A 217 -27.96 -12.84 -2.03
CA ARG A 217 -28.32 -13.68 -0.89
C ARG A 217 -27.08 -13.97 -0.05
N GLN A 218 -27.11 -13.70 1.25
CA GLN A 218 -26.02 -14.06 2.14
C GLN A 218 -26.04 -15.59 2.36
N LYS A 219 -24.96 -16.29 1.96
CA LYS A 219 -24.81 -17.74 2.20
C LYS A 219 -24.09 -18.02 3.52
N GLN A 220 -23.13 -17.17 3.88
CA GLN A 220 -22.31 -17.26 5.08
C GLN A 220 -21.96 -15.85 5.56
N LYS A 221 -21.36 -15.72 6.75
CA LYS A 221 -21.05 -14.43 7.39
C LYS A 221 -20.45 -13.38 6.43
N GLN A 222 -19.53 -13.79 5.55
CA GLN A 222 -18.83 -12.90 4.60
C GLN A 222 -19.03 -13.29 3.13
N VAL A 223 -19.91 -14.24 2.82
CA VAL A 223 -20.08 -14.76 1.46
C VAL A 223 -21.49 -14.49 0.96
N PHE A 224 -21.57 -13.77 -0.15
CA PHE A 224 -22.82 -13.40 -0.82
C PHE A 224 -22.91 -14.09 -2.18
N GLU A 225 -24.08 -14.61 -2.50
CA GLU A 225 -24.40 -15.21 -3.79
C GLU A 225 -25.23 -14.25 -4.63
N VAL A 226 -24.90 -14.13 -5.90
CA VAL A 226 -25.67 -13.38 -6.88
C VAL A 226 -26.85 -14.24 -7.33
N ILE A 227 -28.07 -13.90 -6.93
CA ILE A 227 -29.27 -14.68 -7.27
C ILE A 227 -29.91 -14.24 -8.61
N LYS A 228 -29.60 -13.02 -9.06
CA LYS A 228 -30.00 -12.48 -10.35
C LYS A 228 -28.85 -11.66 -10.95
N SER A 229 -28.53 -11.91 -12.22
CA SER A 229 -27.45 -11.20 -12.90
C SER A 229 -27.66 -9.69 -12.86
N THR A 230 -26.57 -8.94 -12.60
CA THR A 230 -26.61 -7.49 -12.38
C THR A 230 -25.24 -6.87 -12.61
N TYR A 231 -25.16 -5.54 -12.52
CA TYR A 231 -23.89 -4.82 -12.51
C TYR A 231 -23.57 -4.31 -11.10
N LEU A 232 -22.32 -4.44 -10.70
CA LEU A 232 -21.78 -3.85 -9.48
C LEU A 232 -20.52 -3.07 -9.81
N ASN A 233 -20.54 -1.74 -9.62
CA ASN A 233 -19.42 -0.84 -9.94
C ASN A 233 -18.83 -1.07 -11.35
N GLY A 234 -19.70 -1.26 -12.36
CA GLY A 234 -19.30 -1.51 -13.74
C GLY A 234 -18.82 -2.94 -14.04
N VAL A 235 -18.85 -3.85 -13.06
CA VAL A 235 -18.55 -5.27 -13.26
C VAL A 235 -19.85 -6.05 -13.43
N TYR A 236 -19.96 -6.81 -14.52
CA TYR A 236 -21.10 -7.71 -14.73
C TYR A 236 -20.97 -8.97 -13.87
N LEU A 237 -21.99 -9.21 -13.06
CA LEU A 237 -22.12 -10.33 -12.16
C LEU A 237 -23.18 -11.29 -12.71
N TYR A 238 -22.83 -12.58 -12.82
CA TYR A 238 -23.75 -13.61 -13.29
C TYR A 238 -24.48 -14.22 -12.10
N LYS A 239 -25.73 -14.65 -12.32
CA LYS A 239 -26.41 -15.54 -11.39
C LYS A 239 -25.52 -16.74 -11.04
N GLY A 240 -25.36 -17.02 -9.75
CA GLY A 240 -24.51 -18.06 -9.20
C GLY A 240 -23.07 -17.63 -8.88
N ASP A 241 -22.66 -16.40 -9.24
CA ASP A 241 -21.38 -15.85 -8.76
C ASP A 241 -21.40 -15.72 -7.24
N LEU A 242 -20.25 -15.97 -6.62
CA LEU A 242 -20.02 -15.76 -5.19
C LEU A 242 -19.12 -14.54 -4.99
N ILE A 243 -19.37 -13.78 -3.94
CA ILE A 243 -18.57 -12.64 -3.53
C ILE A 243 -18.20 -12.83 -2.07
N ARG A 244 -16.90 -13.00 -1.79
CA ARG A 244 -16.37 -12.99 -0.43
C ARG A 244 -16.00 -11.56 -0.07
N LEU A 245 -16.80 -10.92 0.80
CA LEU A 245 -16.52 -9.60 1.34
C LEU A 245 -15.41 -9.72 2.39
N GLU A 246 -14.28 -9.08 2.14
CA GLU A 246 -13.16 -9.03 3.08
C GLU A 246 -13.01 -7.61 3.60
N GLN A 247 -13.09 -7.47 4.91
CA GLN A 247 -12.97 -6.20 5.62
C GLN A 247 -12.13 -6.39 6.88
N VAL A 248 -11.43 -5.35 7.31
CA VAL A 248 -10.64 -5.38 8.53
C VAL A 248 -11.43 -4.71 9.65
N SER A 249 -11.57 -5.37 10.80
CA SER A 249 -12.24 -4.76 11.95
C SER A 249 -11.28 -3.92 12.78
N ALA A 250 -11.82 -2.96 13.54
CA ALA A 250 -11.05 -2.21 14.55
C ALA A 250 -10.32 -3.15 15.53
N HIS A 251 -10.99 -4.24 15.95
CA HIS A 251 -10.38 -5.26 16.79
C HIS A 251 -9.16 -5.90 16.12
N ASN A 252 -9.25 -6.30 14.85
CA ASN A 252 -8.12 -6.88 14.12
C ASN A 252 -6.95 -5.88 14.01
N LEU A 253 -7.24 -4.60 13.83
CA LEU A 253 -6.22 -3.54 13.78
C LEU A 253 -5.53 -3.32 15.13
N GLN A 254 -6.28 -3.36 16.23
CA GLN A 254 -5.69 -3.30 17.58
C GLN A 254 -4.80 -4.52 17.86
N GLN A 255 -5.23 -5.72 17.45
CA GLN A 255 -4.41 -6.93 17.60
C GLN A 255 -3.15 -6.87 16.72
N ALA A 256 -3.26 -6.33 15.51
CA ALA A 256 -2.10 -6.05 14.65
C ALA A 256 -1.12 -5.08 15.32
N ALA A 257 -1.62 -3.99 15.90
CA ALA A 257 -0.80 -3.02 16.62
C ALA A 257 -0.07 -3.66 17.81
N LYS A 258 -0.79 -4.39 18.67
CA LYS A 258 -0.21 -5.12 19.82
C LYS A 258 0.83 -6.14 19.40
N LEU A 259 0.61 -6.84 18.29
CA LEU A 259 1.57 -7.77 17.72
C LEU A 259 2.83 -7.03 17.27
N LEU A 260 2.69 -5.98 16.45
CA LEU A 260 3.80 -5.23 15.88
C LEU A 260 4.62 -4.46 16.92
N ARG A 261 4.00 -3.97 17.99
CA ARG A 261 4.68 -3.31 19.11
C ARG A 261 5.83 -4.15 19.69
N ARG A 262 5.70 -5.48 19.66
CA ARG A 262 6.74 -6.40 20.16
C ARG A 262 7.96 -6.50 19.24
N TYR A 263 7.82 -6.11 17.97
CA TYR A 263 8.86 -6.25 16.94
C TYR A 263 9.46 -4.91 16.50
N ILE A 264 8.67 -3.84 16.54
CA ILE A 264 9.08 -2.52 16.09
C ILE A 264 9.53 -1.71 17.29
N VAL A 265 10.84 -1.59 17.45
CA VAL A 265 11.46 -0.72 18.45
C VAL A 265 11.92 0.55 17.73
N SER A 266 11.18 1.64 17.91
CA SER A 266 11.52 2.95 17.32
C SER A 266 11.22 4.07 18.31
N ASN A 267 12.13 5.05 18.41
CA ASN A 267 11.95 6.24 19.24
C ASN A 267 10.85 7.17 18.69
N GLN A 268 10.57 7.06 17.40
CA GLN A 268 9.51 7.78 16.70
C GLN A 268 8.85 6.84 15.70
N LEU A 269 7.55 6.62 15.83
CA LEU A 269 6.80 5.68 14.99
C LEU A 269 5.68 6.42 14.25
N TYR A 270 5.66 6.31 12.92
CA TYR A 270 4.52 6.73 12.12
C TYR A 270 3.63 5.52 11.80
N ILE A 271 2.34 5.70 12.06
CA ILE A 271 1.30 4.73 11.75
C ILE A 271 0.41 5.35 10.69
N THR A 272 0.39 4.74 9.51
CA THR A 272 -0.43 5.16 8.37
C THR A 272 -1.65 4.26 8.27
N LEU A 273 -2.83 4.86 8.10
CA LEU A 273 -4.04 4.14 7.73
C LEU A 273 -4.15 4.10 6.20
N TYR A 274 -4.12 2.91 5.62
CA TYR A 274 -4.14 2.66 4.18
C TYR A 274 -5.35 1.81 3.82
N HIS A 275 -6.10 2.01 2.74
CA HIS A 275 -6.08 3.13 1.83
C HIS A 275 -6.97 4.23 2.40
N LEU A 276 -6.43 5.44 2.53
CA LEU A 276 -7.16 6.59 3.04
C LEU A 276 -8.22 7.01 2.01
N ASP A 277 -9.48 6.73 2.31
CA ASP A 277 -10.66 7.10 1.51
C ASP A 277 -11.83 7.36 2.48
N GLU A 278 -12.68 8.34 2.18
CA GLU A 278 -13.80 8.71 3.04
C GLU A 278 -14.76 7.53 3.29
N LYS A 279 -14.96 6.66 2.29
CA LYS A 279 -15.80 5.47 2.41
C LYS A 279 -15.21 4.45 3.38
N ASN A 280 -13.89 4.32 3.39
CA ASN A 280 -13.20 3.43 4.32
C ASN A 280 -13.24 4.00 5.74
N LEU A 281 -13.07 5.32 5.91
CA LEU A 281 -13.12 5.96 7.22
C LEU A 281 -14.49 5.83 7.89
N LYS A 282 -15.58 5.89 7.12
CA LYS A 282 -16.96 5.71 7.62
C LYS A 282 -17.24 4.30 8.20
N ASN A 283 -16.32 3.35 8.01
CA ASN A 283 -16.46 2.00 8.57
C ASN A 283 -15.95 1.90 10.02
N TYR A 284 -15.41 2.98 10.57
CA TYR A 284 -14.82 2.99 11.90
C TYR A 284 -15.29 4.21 12.68
N GLU A 285 -15.57 4.00 13.96
CA GLU A 285 -15.79 5.11 14.87
C GLU A 285 -14.47 5.85 15.13
N PRO A 286 -14.46 7.19 15.26
CA PRO A 286 -13.24 7.95 15.52
C PRO A 286 -12.46 7.46 16.75
N LYS A 287 -13.17 6.99 17.78
CA LYS A 287 -12.58 6.40 19.01
C LYS A 287 -11.85 5.08 18.74
N GLU A 288 -12.37 4.26 17.83
CA GLU A 288 -11.77 2.99 17.44
C GLU A 288 -10.46 3.24 16.70
N LEU A 289 -10.45 4.14 15.73
CA LEU A 289 -9.22 4.50 15.04
C LEU A 289 -8.17 5.03 16.02
N LYS A 290 -8.55 5.90 16.94
CA LYS A 290 -7.65 6.44 17.97
C LYS A 290 -7.04 5.35 18.86
N SER A 291 -7.82 4.33 19.24
CA SER A 291 -7.35 3.23 20.09
C SER A 291 -6.28 2.35 19.43
N ILE A 292 -6.22 2.29 18.10
CA ILE A 292 -5.17 1.58 17.35
C ILE A 292 -3.81 2.22 17.63
N PHE A 293 -3.73 3.57 17.58
CA PHE A 293 -2.49 4.31 17.85
C PHE A 293 -2.02 4.13 19.29
N TYR A 294 -2.94 4.06 20.26
CA TYR A 294 -2.61 3.78 21.66
C TYR A 294 -2.20 2.34 21.96
N SER A 295 -2.43 1.42 21.01
CA SER A 295 -2.06 0.01 21.15
C SER A 295 -0.59 -0.27 20.82
N PHE A 296 0.08 0.67 20.15
CA PHE A 296 1.54 0.70 19.99
C PHE A 296 2.21 1.28 21.25
#